data_AF-A0A2E5NII1-F1
#
_entry.id   AF-A0A2E5NII1-F1
#
_cell.length_a   1.000
_cell.length_b   1.000
_cell.length_c   1.000
_cell.angle_alpha   90.00
_cell.angle_beta   90.00
_cell.angle_gamma   90.00
#
_symmetry.space_group_name_H-M   'P 1'
#
loop_
_entity.id
_entity.type
_entity.pdbx_description
1 polymer ?
#
loop_
_entity_poly.entity_id
_entity_poly.type
_entity_poly.pdbx_seq_one_letter_code
_entity_poly.pdbx_strand_id
1 'polypeptide(L)'
;MQTEEGRALRREWSRKPRKNAGRPRGVPDGYSKKEIEPIRAKVKTEAKKVVEIMAKEYDIEDKYAKAALETAVEVMRMVGDNRERVAAARLVLDFTKQKPASKSEVALSKAEDFLSSLIEEDGQEAQSSTQETAH
;
A
#
# COMPACT_ATOMS: atom_id res chain seq x y z
N MET A 1 -16.18 39.72 -18.91
CA MET A 1 -15.84 39.74 -20.36
C MET A 1 -17.06 40.05 -21.25
N GLN A 2 -18.10 40.70 -20.71
CA GLN A 2 -19.38 40.95 -21.41
C GLN A 2 -19.42 42.33 -22.11
N THR A 3 -18.53 43.25 -21.75
CA THR A 3 -18.40 44.56 -22.41
C THR A 3 -17.48 44.50 -23.63
N GLU A 4 -17.69 45.39 -24.60
CA GLU A 4 -16.85 45.50 -25.79
C GLU A 4 -15.41 45.85 -25.45
N GLU A 5 -15.21 46.76 -24.50
CA GLU A 5 -13.90 47.15 -23.98
C GLU A 5 -13.14 45.96 -23.36
N GLY A 6 -13.83 45.14 -22.56
CA GLY A 6 -13.22 43.93 -21.99
C GLY A 6 -12.82 42.89 -23.04
N ARG A 7 -13.55 42.82 -24.16
CA ARG A 7 -13.20 41.95 -25.30
C ARG A 7 -12.02 42.54 -26.10
N ALA A 8 -11.95 43.86 -26.24
CA ALA A 8 -10.85 44.56 -26.89
C ALA A 8 -9.53 44.37 -26.11
N LEU A 9 -9.54 44.56 -24.79
CA LEU A 9 -8.38 44.32 -23.91
C LEU A 9 -7.89 42.87 -23.99
N ARG A 10 -8.80 41.88 -24.00
CA ARG A 10 -8.41 40.47 -24.17
C ARG A 10 -7.72 40.23 -25.51
N ARG A 11 -8.23 40.85 -26.59
CA ARG A 11 -7.67 40.73 -27.94
C ARG A 11 -6.28 41.36 -28.00
N GLU A 12 -6.09 42.51 -27.34
CA GLU A 12 -4.79 43.16 -27.19
C GLU A 12 -3.81 42.26 -26.41
N TRP A 13 -4.23 41.72 -25.26
CA TRP A 13 -3.40 40.84 -24.44
C TRP A 13 -3.03 39.53 -25.13
N SER A 14 -3.94 38.95 -25.92
CA SER A 14 -3.67 37.71 -26.67
C SER A 14 -2.62 37.88 -27.78
N ARG A 15 -2.45 39.11 -28.29
CA ARG A 15 -1.48 39.43 -29.34
C ARG A 15 -0.11 39.81 -28.78
N LYS A 16 -0.01 40.12 -27.48
CA LYS A 16 1.26 40.46 -26.84
C LYS A 16 2.14 39.20 -26.75
N PRO A 17 3.36 39.21 -27.32
CA PRO A 17 4.28 38.09 -27.21
C PRO A 17 4.67 37.88 -25.74
N ARG A 18 4.64 36.62 -25.29
CA ARG A 18 5.02 36.29 -23.90
C ARG A 18 6.55 36.26 -23.80
N LYS A 19 7.10 36.95 -22.79
CA LYS A 19 8.56 37.06 -22.53
C LYS A 19 9.27 35.70 -22.45
N ASN A 20 8.60 34.69 -21.89
CA ASN A 20 9.05 33.30 -21.81
C ASN A 20 7.93 32.37 -22.30
N ALA A 21 7.57 32.46 -23.58
CA ALA A 21 6.62 31.53 -24.17
C ALA A 21 7.22 30.11 -24.19
N GLY A 22 6.40 29.10 -23.84
CA GLY A 22 6.80 27.69 -23.90
C GLY A 22 7.39 27.15 -22.59
N ARG A 23 7.92 25.92 -22.67
CA ARG A 23 8.50 25.19 -21.55
C ARG A 23 9.87 25.80 -21.19
N PRO A 24 10.20 25.97 -19.90
CA PRO A 24 11.51 26.49 -19.50
C PRO A 24 12.66 25.65 -20.07
N ARG A 25 13.73 26.33 -20.50
CA ARG A 25 14.90 25.68 -21.09
C ARG A 25 15.53 24.72 -20.08
N GLY A 26 15.64 23.45 -20.44
CA GLY A 26 16.22 22.42 -19.60
C GLY A 26 15.21 21.52 -18.87
N VAL A 27 13.90 21.77 -18.97
CA VAL A 27 12.91 20.80 -18.46
C VAL A 27 12.75 19.67 -19.49
N PRO A 28 13.16 18.43 -19.19
CA PRO A 28 13.08 17.33 -20.16
C PRO A 28 11.64 17.08 -20.56
N ASP A 29 11.40 16.90 -21.86
CA ASP A 29 10.12 16.36 -22.31
C ASP A 29 10.00 14.93 -21.79
N GLY A 30 8.83 14.59 -21.25
CA GLY A 30 8.58 13.25 -20.73
C GLY A 30 8.69 12.19 -21.82
N TYR A 31 8.41 10.92 -21.48
CA TYR A 31 8.52 9.84 -22.45
C TYR A 31 7.59 10.04 -23.66
N SER A 32 8.15 9.88 -24.85
CA SER A 32 7.37 9.65 -26.06
C SER A 32 6.72 8.27 -26.03
N LYS A 33 5.70 8.08 -26.89
CA LYS A 33 5.01 6.78 -27.02
C LYS A 33 5.97 5.63 -27.33
N LYS A 34 6.95 5.87 -28.22
CA LYS A 34 7.95 4.87 -28.63
C LYS A 34 8.90 4.48 -27.49
N GLU A 35 9.16 5.39 -26.56
CA GLU A 35 10.03 5.14 -25.42
C GLU A 35 9.30 4.46 -24.26
N ILE A 36 8.03 4.82 -24.02
CA ILE A 36 7.26 4.26 -22.88
C ILE A 36 6.72 2.85 -23.17
N GLU A 37 6.36 2.53 -24.40
CA GLU A 37 5.83 1.21 -24.79
C GLU A 37 6.73 0.03 -24.40
N PRO A 38 8.05 0.01 -24.70
CA PRO A 38 8.91 -1.09 -24.30
C PRO A 38 9.05 -1.19 -22.78
N ILE A 39 9.01 -0.07 -22.06
CA ILE A 39 9.06 -0.06 -20.59
C ILE A 39 7.78 -0.71 -20.03
N ARG A 40 6.60 -0.31 -20.54
CA ARG A 40 5.32 -0.90 -20.13
C ARG A 40 5.26 -2.40 -20.40
N ALA A 41 5.72 -2.84 -21.56
CA ALA A 41 5.76 -4.26 -21.92
C ALA A 41 6.63 -5.06 -20.93
N LYS A 42 7.83 -4.56 -20.61
CA LYS A 42 8.72 -5.18 -19.62
C LYS A 42 8.06 -5.26 -18.25
N VAL A 43 7.53 -4.14 -17.75
CA VAL A 43 6.86 -4.08 -16.45
C VAL A 43 5.69 -5.05 -16.37
N LYS A 44 4.89 -5.17 -17.43
CA LYS A 44 3.76 -6.11 -17.47
C LYS A 44 4.21 -7.57 -17.40
N THR A 45 5.31 -7.92 -18.08
CA THR A 45 5.87 -9.29 -17.99
C THR A 45 6.44 -9.59 -16.61
N GLU A 46 7.04 -8.60 -15.95
CA GLU A 46 7.57 -8.75 -14.59
C GLU A 46 6.45 -8.86 -13.56
N ALA A 47 5.40 -8.05 -13.69
CA ALA A 47 4.26 -8.05 -12.78
C ALA A 47 3.60 -9.43 -12.72
N LYS A 48 3.41 -10.08 -13.88
CA LYS A 48 2.90 -11.45 -13.96
C LYS A 48 3.75 -12.45 -13.20
N LYS A 49 5.07 -12.44 -13.42
CA LYS A 49 6.01 -13.35 -12.74
C LYS A 49 5.99 -13.15 -11.23
N VAL A 50 5.95 -11.90 -10.78
CA VAL A 50 5.87 -11.56 -9.35
C VAL A 50 4.57 -12.09 -8.73
N VAL A 51 3.43 -11.87 -9.39
CA VAL A 51 2.13 -12.33 -8.90
C VAL A 51 2.03 -13.85 -8.89
N GLU A 52 2.63 -14.55 -9.86
CA GLU A 52 2.71 -16.01 -9.85
C GLU A 52 3.49 -16.54 -8.64
N ILE A 53 4.56 -15.87 -8.24
CA ILE A 53 5.34 -16.22 -7.03
C ILE A 53 4.51 -15.90 -5.78
N MET A 54 3.94 -14.69 -5.70
CA MET A 54 3.13 -14.27 -4.54
C MET A 54 1.89 -15.15 -4.35
N ALA A 55 1.22 -15.54 -5.44
CA ALA A 55 0.06 -16.40 -5.36
C ALA A 55 0.38 -17.79 -4.77
N LYS A 56 1.59 -18.30 -5.04
CA LYS A 56 2.08 -19.56 -4.46
C LYS A 56 2.47 -19.40 -3.00
N GLU A 57 3.15 -18.30 -2.64
CA GLU A 57 3.61 -18.06 -1.28
C GLU A 57 2.48 -17.73 -0.30
N TYR A 58 1.46 -16.99 -0.75
CA TYR A 58 0.37 -16.49 0.10
C TYR A 58 -0.97 -17.21 -0.13
N ASP A 59 -0.95 -18.31 -0.89
CA ASP A 59 -2.12 -19.15 -1.18
C ASP A 59 -3.32 -18.33 -1.72
N ILE A 60 -3.04 -17.46 -2.71
CA ILE A 60 -4.07 -16.64 -3.34
C ILE A 60 -4.65 -17.47 -4.48
N GLU A 61 -5.84 -18.04 -4.28
CA GLU A 61 -6.51 -18.84 -5.32
C GLU A 61 -7.41 -17.99 -6.24
N ASP A 62 -8.06 -16.95 -5.68
CA ASP A 62 -9.04 -16.14 -6.39
C ASP A 62 -8.45 -15.44 -7.63
N LYS A 63 -9.14 -15.60 -8.75
CA LYS A 63 -8.79 -15.01 -10.04
C LYS A 63 -8.87 -13.47 -9.99
N TYR A 64 -9.84 -12.91 -9.27
CA TYR A 64 -9.99 -11.46 -9.19
C TYR A 64 -8.91 -10.84 -8.32
N ALA A 65 -8.57 -11.47 -7.20
CA ALA A 65 -7.43 -11.09 -6.37
C ALA A 65 -6.11 -11.08 -7.15
N LYS A 66 -5.82 -12.12 -7.95
CA LYS A 66 -4.63 -12.17 -8.81
C LYS A 66 -4.57 -11.01 -9.82
N ALA A 67 -5.68 -10.72 -10.47
CA ALA A 67 -5.76 -9.62 -11.44
C ALA A 67 -5.56 -8.24 -10.78
N ALA A 68 -6.14 -8.03 -9.59
CA ALA A 68 -5.95 -6.82 -8.82
C ALA A 68 -4.48 -6.66 -8.37
N LEU A 69 -3.85 -7.75 -7.92
CA LEU A 69 -2.45 -7.76 -7.51
C LEU A 69 -1.51 -7.48 -8.68
N GLU A 70 -1.78 -8.06 -9.85
CA GLU A 70 -1.02 -7.77 -11.09
C GLU A 70 -1.08 -6.29 -11.44
N THR A 71 -2.28 -5.71 -11.40
CA THR A 71 -2.48 -4.29 -11.69
C THR A 71 -1.75 -3.41 -10.68
N ALA A 72 -1.80 -3.75 -9.39
CA ALA A 72 -1.11 -3.00 -8.35
C ALA A 72 0.42 -3.05 -8.51
N VAL A 73 0.98 -4.22 -8.82
CA VAL A 73 2.42 -4.37 -9.07
C VAL A 73 2.84 -3.61 -10.33
N GLU A 74 2.01 -3.61 -11.38
CA GLU A 74 2.24 -2.83 -12.59
C GLU A 74 2.28 -1.33 -12.29
N VAL A 75 1.27 -0.78 -11.60
CA VAL A 75 1.20 0.64 -11.23
C VAL A 75 2.37 1.04 -10.35
N MET A 76 2.73 0.21 -9.36
CA MET A 76 3.84 0.49 -8.45
C MET A 76 5.19 0.61 -9.19
N ARG A 77 5.41 -0.19 -10.22
CA ARG A 77 6.66 -0.23 -11.02
C ARG A 77 6.67 0.76 -12.19
N MET A 78 5.51 1.21 -12.65
CA MET A 78 5.42 2.14 -13.78
C MET A 78 5.82 3.57 -13.36
N VAL A 79 6.34 4.32 -14.34
CA VAL A 79 6.58 5.76 -14.19
C VAL A 79 5.24 6.49 -14.23
N GLY A 80 4.92 7.24 -13.18
CA GLY A 80 3.62 7.88 -12.99
C GLY A 80 3.60 8.74 -11.72
N ASP A 81 2.41 9.13 -11.27
CA ASP A 81 2.25 9.92 -10.06
C ASP A 81 2.66 9.13 -8.80
N ASN A 82 3.44 9.76 -7.92
CA ASN A 82 3.92 9.13 -6.70
C ASN A 82 2.76 8.73 -5.77
N ARG A 83 1.66 9.49 -5.77
CA ARG A 83 0.49 9.19 -4.93
C ARG A 83 -0.13 7.84 -5.29
N GLU A 84 -0.31 7.58 -6.58
CA GLU A 84 -0.88 6.32 -7.09
C GLU A 84 0.06 5.15 -6.80
N ARG A 85 1.35 5.35 -7.01
CA ARG A 85 2.37 4.32 -6.74
C ARG A 85 2.44 3.94 -5.26
N VAL A 86 2.37 4.91 -4.36
CA VAL A 86 2.34 4.68 -2.91
C VAL A 86 1.05 3.96 -2.50
N ALA A 87 -0.09 4.31 -3.08
CA ALA A 87 -1.34 3.62 -2.82
C ALA A 87 -1.29 2.14 -3.29
N ALA A 88 -0.76 1.89 -4.47
CA ALA A 88 -0.56 0.53 -4.99
C ALA A 88 0.41 -0.29 -4.12
N ALA A 89 1.51 0.32 -3.67
CA ALA A 89 2.47 -0.32 -2.77
C ALA A 89 1.83 -0.70 -1.42
N ARG A 90 0.97 0.15 -0.87
CA ARG A 90 0.21 -0.16 0.35
C ARG A 90 -0.70 -1.37 0.16
N LEU A 91 -1.46 -1.40 -0.94
CA LEU A 91 -2.32 -2.53 -1.27
C LEU A 91 -1.53 -3.84 -1.33
N VAL A 92 -0.39 -3.86 -2.03
CA VAL A 92 0.48 -5.05 -2.10
C VAL A 92 0.97 -5.45 -0.71
N LEU A 93 1.39 -4.48 0.11
CA LEU A 93 1.84 -4.74 1.48
C LEU A 93 0.74 -5.29 2.38
N ASP A 94 -0.51 -4.93 2.16
CA ASP A 94 -1.62 -5.43 2.97
C ASP A 94 -1.89 -6.93 2.73
N PHE A 95 -1.51 -7.46 1.57
CA PHE A 95 -1.50 -8.91 1.31
C PHE A 95 -0.27 -9.61 1.89
N THR A 96 0.89 -8.95 1.91
CA THR A 96 2.16 -9.57 2.36
C THR A 96 2.43 -9.44 3.85
N LYS A 97 1.84 -8.44 4.52
CA LYS A 97 1.95 -8.33 5.98
C LYS A 97 1.33 -9.58 6.58
N GLN A 98 2.11 -10.29 7.39
CA GLN A 98 1.68 -11.50 8.09
C GLN A 98 0.25 -11.33 8.61
N LYS A 99 -0.64 -12.26 8.26
CA LYS A 99 -2.00 -12.30 8.83
C LYS A 99 -1.86 -12.19 10.36
N PRO A 100 -2.58 -11.27 11.01
CA PRO A 100 -2.53 -11.17 12.47
C PRO A 100 -2.95 -12.46 13.18
N ALA A 101 -3.57 -13.42 12.47
CA ALA A 101 -3.90 -14.76 12.94
C ALA A 101 -2.73 -15.46 13.68
N SER A 102 -1.52 -15.47 13.09
CA SER A 102 -0.37 -16.13 13.72
C SER A 102 0.18 -15.38 14.94
N LYS A 103 -0.17 -14.10 15.12
CA LYS A 103 0.13 -13.33 16.33
C LYS A 103 -0.99 -13.41 17.36
N SER A 104 -2.24 -13.56 16.92
CA SER A 104 -3.39 -13.72 17.81
C SER A 104 -3.41 -15.09 18.46
N GLU A 105 -3.05 -16.16 17.75
CA GLU A 105 -2.90 -17.50 18.35
C GLU A 105 -1.83 -17.50 19.45
N VAL A 106 -0.65 -16.94 19.16
CA VAL A 106 0.44 -16.82 20.16
C VAL A 106 0.04 -15.91 21.33
N ALA A 107 -0.77 -14.87 21.12
CA ALA A 107 -1.26 -14.02 22.18
C ALA A 107 -2.36 -14.70 23.03
N LEU A 108 -3.24 -15.49 22.40
CA LEU A 108 -4.25 -16.29 23.09
C LEU A 108 -3.60 -17.38 23.93
N SER A 109 -2.67 -18.17 23.38
CA SER A 109 -1.96 -19.19 24.15
C SER A 109 -1.21 -18.60 25.34
N LYS A 110 -0.57 -17.44 25.18
CA LYS A 110 0.09 -16.74 26.31
C LYS A 110 -0.90 -16.26 27.37
N ALA A 111 -2.10 -15.83 26.98
CA ALA A 111 -3.13 -15.43 27.92
C ALA A 111 -3.74 -16.64 28.64
N GLU A 112 -3.92 -17.76 27.94
CA GLU A 112 -4.36 -19.03 28.52
C GLU A 112 -3.31 -19.61 29.48
N ASP A 113 -2.03 -19.55 29.14
CA ASP A 113 -0.91 -19.95 30.01
C ASP A 113 -0.85 -19.08 31.27
N PHE A 114 -1.06 -17.76 31.15
CA PHE A 114 -1.10 -16.84 32.28
C PHE A 114 -2.30 -17.07 33.21
N LEU A 115 -3.49 -17.34 32.65
CA LEU A 115 -4.67 -17.69 33.43
C LEU A 115 -4.52 -19.05 34.11
N SER A 116 -3.87 -20.00 33.44
CA SER A 116 -3.57 -21.31 34.02
C SER A 116 -2.59 -21.19 35.19
N SER A 117 -1.56 -20.35 35.09
CA SER A 117 -0.62 -20.14 36.20
C SER A 117 -1.28 -19.50 37.42
N LEU A 118 -2.23 -18.57 37.23
CA LEU A 118 -3.01 -17.98 38.33
C LEU A 118 -3.88 -19.01 39.06
N ILE A 119 -4.52 -19.92 38.31
CA ILE A 119 -5.34 -21.00 38.89
C ILE A 119 -4.46 -22.01 39.65
N GLU A 120 -3.25 -22.28 39.16
CA GLU A 120 -2.27 -23.13 39.85
C GLU A 120 -1.70 -22.49 41.13
N GLU A 121 -1.53 -21.16 41.16
CA GLU A 121 -1.11 -20.39 42.34
C GLU A 121 -2.21 -20.33 43.42
N ASP A 122 -3.47 -20.07 43.03
CA ASP A 122 -4.62 -20.02 43.96
C ASP A 122 -4.95 -21.39 44.60
N GLY A 123 -4.52 -22.50 43.96
CA GLY A 123 -4.65 -23.85 44.50
C GLY A 123 -3.70 -24.17 45.67
N GLN A 124 -2.62 -23.40 45.84
CA GLN A 124 -1.64 -23.61 46.92
C GLN A 124 -1.88 -22.71 48.15
N GLU A 125 -2.48 -21.52 47.97
CA GLU A 125 -2.75 -20.62 49.10
C GLU A 125 -3.95 -21.05 49.97
N ALA A 126 -4.86 -21.87 49.44
CA ALA A 126 -6.01 -22.35 50.19
C ALA A 126 -5.69 -23.49 51.19
N GLN A 127 -4.51 -24.13 51.12
CA GLN A 127 -4.14 -25.21 52.04
C GLN A 127 -3.21 -24.79 53.19
N SER A 128 -2.51 -23.65 53.08
CA SER A 128 -1.55 -23.21 54.11
C SER A 128 -2.17 -22.38 55.24
N SER A 129 -3.36 -21.79 55.04
CA SER A 129 -3.95 -20.84 55.99
C SER A 129 -4.86 -21.45 57.08
N THR A 130 -5.11 -22.78 57.06
CA THR A 130 -6.07 -23.42 58.01
C THR A 130 -5.40 -24.20 59.16
N GLN A 131 -4.06 -24.32 59.22
CA GLN A 131 -3.39 -25.15 60.25
C GLN A 131 -2.73 -24.40 61.43
N GLU A 132 -2.69 -23.06 61.46
CA GLU A 132 -1.90 -22.32 62.46
C GLU A 132 -2.70 -21.58 63.57
N THR A 133 -3.93 -22.00 63.88
CA THR A 133 -4.64 -21.49 65.07
C THR A 133 -5.33 -22.59 65.87
N ALA A 134 -4.55 -23.52 66.44
CA ALA A 134 -4.96 -24.32 67.59
C ALA A 134 -3.75 -25.03 68.23
N HIS A 135 -3.01 -24.32 69.09
CA HIS A 135 -2.53 -24.89 70.37
C HIS A 135 -1.99 -23.84 71.33
#